data_AF-C1L527-F1
#
_entry.id   AF-C1L527-F1
#
_cell.length_a   1.000
_cell.length_b   1.000
_cell.length_c   1.000
_cell.angle_alpha   90.00
_cell.angle_beta   90.00
_cell.angle_gamma   90.00
#
_symmetry.space_group_name_H-M   'P 1'
#
loop_
_entity.id
_entity.type
_entity.pdbx_description
1 polymer ?
#
loop_
_entity_poly.entity_id
_entity_poly.type
_entity_poly.pdbx_seq_one_letter_code
_entity_poly.pdbx_strand_id
1 'polypeptide(L)'
;MKDVDQQHVTPLLIQSSKINGWLLSRKIIQADYPRKLKEIVCKVNEYVDKSPELTVKIFDNSSLYLGCREVLDALSQTDNKTDFFGRSSPLVRAWTEIVSLFQKNNLYLAEVGDSIKELAGVQVPRCKMFVSDKQKNLLDLRQKLKERNLNLNRKEELLEKVYKEFQVDVEEKNIRLRLLEEAENVPIFLTAFVQSLASLETALQLYIRFRCFVMAGFQDVGRNHEKFSDCCPTLKLLIDSGHVMVFTWKNGYKPEHIEGNDDFIPFLLQQEKMRVNQSTMEIGQNEPTEVNVPSEPNEIMWDDNELGEIDFGPLILDSVEGIEIETDSLSSMASPGVLNNRDVDSSSQSKFELSVKEGRPIVASGASSRYLLDSIDGRQALLNDLLELKAFLLRFQEDLHERLDNESRTGRNTLGRSGSSGSDTIHSMIMQNAPNDLQSYTTDDITKMIELVNEALDKMTTSSLSQLMMIRTKIGYLDRLTDRLMDYRRQVELARTRVNQTQHLIDKAIKEQEEKTVQLTQHRDSCRKLVNFLESELSTICNRQVQITGQFCDL
;
A
#
# COMPACT_ATOMS: atom_id res chain seq x y z
N MET A 1 -23.21 87.06 -21.02
CA MET A 1 -22.44 87.24 -19.78
C MET A 1 -23.31 86.86 -18.59
N LYS A 2 -23.13 85.61 -18.12
CA LYS A 2 -23.41 85.12 -16.76
C LYS A 2 -22.73 83.76 -16.67
N ASP A 3 -21.40 83.81 -16.57
CA ASP A 3 -20.62 82.77 -15.90
C ASP A 3 -20.85 82.92 -14.39
N VAL A 4 -20.98 81.81 -13.65
CA VAL A 4 -20.29 81.53 -12.37
C VAL A 4 -20.52 80.03 -12.04
N ASP A 5 -19.47 79.24 -12.27
CA ASP A 5 -18.94 78.19 -11.40
C ASP A 5 -19.87 77.13 -10.77
N GLN A 6 -20.19 76.08 -11.54
CA GLN A 6 -20.31 74.73 -10.96
C GLN A 6 -18.91 74.12 -10.88
N GLN A 7 -18.15 74.52 -9.85
CA GLN A 7 -16.92 73.81 -9.49
C GLN A 7 -17.29 72.38 -9.07
N HIS A 8 -16.77 71.38 -9.79
CA HIS A 8 -16.71 70.00 -9.34
C HIS A 8 -15.94 69.93 -8.01
N VAL A 9 -16.67 69.99 -6.89
CA VAL A 9 -16.08 69.86 -5.55
C VAL A 9 -15.62 68.40 -5.38
N THR A 10 -14.31 68.18 -5.38
CA THR A 10 -13.68 66.86 -5.16
C THR A 10 -14.12 66.27 -3.81
N PRO A 11 -14.33 64.95 -3.67
CA PRO A 11 -14.67 64.36 -2.37
C PRO A 11 -13.54 64.52 -1.34
N LEU A 12 -13.91 64.67 -0.06
CA LEU A 12 -12.96 64.69 1.05
C LEU A 12 -12.51 63.26 1.35
N LEU A 13 -11.23 62.98 1.12
CA LEU A 13 -10.63 61.66 1.35
C LEU A 13 -10.10 61.56 2.79
N ILE A 14 -10.56 60.56 3.56
CA ILE A 14 -10.16 60.34 4.96
C ILE A 14 -9.58 58.93 5.11
N GLN A 15 -8.35 58.80 5.62
CA GLN A 15 -7.76 57.49 5.88
C GLN A 15 -8.43 56.82 7.10
N SER A 16 -8.88 55.56 6.99
CA SER A 16 -9.58 54.85 8.08
C SER A 16 -8.81 54.79 9.40
N SER A 17 -7.49 54.59 9.33
CA SER A 17 -6.62 54.55 10.52
C SER A 17 -6.49 55.89 11.23
N LYS A 18 -6.89 56.99 10.58
CA LYS A 18 -6.74 58.37 11.07
C LYS A 18 -8.08 59.08 11.26
N ILE A 19 -9.23 58.39 11.21
CA ILE A 19 -10.56 58.99 11.36
C ILE A 19 -10.62 59.87 12.61
N ASN A 20 -10.27 59.32 13.78
CA ASN A 20 -10.35 60.07 15.04
C ASN A 20 -9.36 61.23 15.14
N GLY A 21 -8.15 61.08 14.55
CA GLY A 21 -7.20 62.18 14.43
C GLY A 21 -7.70 63.31 13.52
N TRP A 22 -8.39 62.96 12.44
CA TRP A 22 -9.00 63.92 11.53
C TRP A 22 -10.15 64.68 12.21
N LEU A 23 -11.01 63.98 12.95
CA LEU A 23 -12.12 64.57 13.72
C LEU A 23 -11.63 65.58 14.77
N LEU A 24 -10.53 65.26 15.46
CA LEU A 24 -9.86 66.16 16.39
C LEU A 24 -9.26 67.39 15.71
N SER A 25 -8.58 67.20 14.56
CA SER A 25 -7.94 68.31 13.83
C SER A 25 -8.93 69.39 13.39
N ARG A 26 -10.18 68.98 13.09
CA ARG A 26 -11.27 69.88 12.69
C ARG A 26 -12.16 70.34 13.84
N LYS A 27 -11.82 69.97 15.07
CA LYS A 27 -12.60 70.26 16.29
C LYS A 27 -14.06 69.78 16.20
N ILE A 28 -14.32 68.75 15.40
CA ILE A 28 -15.63 68.07 15.34
C ILE A 28 -15.85 67.30 16.65
N ILE A 29 -14.76 66.82 17.25
CA ILE A 29 -14.69 66.14 18.54
C ILE A 29 -13.65 66.83 19.43
N GLN A 30 -13.83 66.76 20.75
CA GLN A 30 -12.92 67.32 21.75
C GLN A 30 -11.82 66.32 22.17
N ALA A 31 -10.68 66.80 22.65
CA ALA A 31 -9.55 65.95 23.05
C ALA A 31 -9.86 65.02 24.24
N ASP A 32 -10.89 65.32 25.02
CA ASP A 32 -11.33 64.52 26.17
C ASP A 32 -12.33 63.41 25.80
N TYR A 33 -12.60 63.21 24.50
CA TYR A 33 -13.50 62.15 24.02
C TYR A 33 -13.20 60.75 24.55
N PRO A 34 -11.94 60.29 24.74
CA PRO A 34 -11.70 58.91 25.19
C PRO A 34 -12.17 58.69 26.62
N ARG A 35 -12.10 59.72 27.48
CA ARG A 35 -12.59 59.64 28.86
C ARG A 35 -14.13 59.62 28.88
N LYS A 36 -14.75 60.54 28.13
CA LYS A 36 -16.22 60.61 28.01
C LYS A 36 -16.80 59.33 27.39
N LEU A 37 -16.13 58.74 26.40
CA LEU A 37 -16.56 57.49 25.80
C LEU A 37 -16.55 56.34 26.81
N LYS A 38 -15.48 56.23 27.62
CA LYS A 38 -15.39 55.22 28.70
C LYS A 38 -16.51 55.38 29.73
N GLU A 39 -16.84 56.60 30.13
CA GLU A 39 -17.95 56.85 31.05
C GLU A 39 -19.30 56.38 30.47
N ILE A 40 -19.52 56.59 29.17
CA ILE A 40 -20.72 56.11 28.49
C ILE A 40 -20.74 54.58 28.42
N VAL A 41 -19.61 53.94 28.07
CA VAL A 41 -19.48 52.47 28.04
C VAL A 41 -19.78 51.86 29.41
N CYS A 42 -19.25 52.44 30.50
CA CYS A 42 -19.56 51.99 31.86
C CYS A 42 -21.06 52.09 32.16
N LYS A 43 -21.70 53.22 31.82
CA LYS A 43 -23.15 53.38 31.98
C LYS A 43 -23.93 52.34 31.18
N VAL A 44 -23.54 52.07 29.93
CA VAL A 44 -24.18 51.05 29.10
C VAL A 44 -24.10 49.69 29.77
N ASN A 45 -22.92 49.29 30.24
CA ASN A 45 -22.73 48.01 30.94
C ASN A 45 -23.57 47.91 32.22
N GLU A 46 -23.66 48.97 33.02
CA GLU A 46 -24.51 49.01 34.23
C GLU A 46 -26.00 48.79 33.93
N TYR A 47 -26.49 49.24 32.77
CA TYR A 47 -27.89 49.03 32.36
C TYR A 47 -28.09 47.66 31.70
N VAL A 48 -27.09 47.16 30.97
CA VAL A 48 -27.07 45.80 30.42
C VAL A 48 -27.09 44.76 31.54
N ASP A 49 -26.29 44.94 32.60
CA ASP A 49 -26.25 44.03 33.76
C ASP A 49 -27.61 43.95 34.48
N LYS A 50 -28.40 45.03 34.43
CA LYS A 50 -29.76 45.09 34.99
C LYS A 50 -30.81 44.47 34.06
N SER A 51 -30.49 44.20 32.79
CA SER A 51 -31.43 43.72 31.78
C SER A 51 -30.71 42.87 30.72
N PRO A 52 -30.38 41.61 31.04
CA PRO A 52 -29.56 40.74 30.19
C PRO A 52 -30.21 40.35 28.86
N GLU A 53 -31.52 40.52 28.70
CA GLU A 53 -32.25 40.28 27.46
C GLU A 53 -31.87 41.26 26.33
N LEU A 54 -31.31 42.43 26.68
CA LEU A 54 -30.88 43.46 25.75
C LEU A 54 -29.44 43.28 25.27
N THR A 55 -28.64 42.47 25.99
CA THR A 55 -27.20 42.28 25.75
C THR A 55 -26.91 41.79 24.34
N VAL A 56 -27.63 40.76 23.89
CA VAL A 56 -27.41 40.13 22.57
C VAL A 56 -27.61 41.16 21.45
N LYS A 57 -28.67 41.97 21.51
CA LYS A 57 -28.98 42.98 20.50
C LYS A 57 -27.94 44.12 20.44
N ILE A 58 -27.33 44.47 21.56
CA ILE A 58 -26.36 45.58 21.63
C ILE A 58 -25.00 45.15 21.10
N PHE A 59 -24.54 43.95 21.48
CA PHE A 59 -23.19 43.48 21.16
C PHE A 59 -23.09 42.69 19.85
N ASP A 60 -24.22 42.25 19.27
CA ASP A 60 -24.26 41.77 17.88
C ASP A 60 -24.02 42.90 16.87
N ASN A 61 -24.21 44.15 17.29
CA ASN A 61 -23.95 45.32 16.47
C ASN A 61 -22.46 45.65 16.38
N SER A 62 -22.04 46.14 15.21
CA SER A 62 -20.63 46.41 14.91
C SER A 62 -20.07 47.66 15.60
N SER A 63 -20.93 48.45 16.23
CA SER A 63 -20.57 49.62 17.03
C SER A 63 -21.56 49.73 18.20
N LEU A 64 -21.07 50.15 19.36
CA LEU A 64 -21.88 50.26 20.57
C LEU A 64 -23.00 51.30 20.40
N TYR A 65 -22.74 52.40 19.69
CA TYR A 65 -23.75 53.42 19.42
C TYR A 65 -24.92 52.88 18.60
N LEU A 66 -24.65 52.15 17.50
CA LEU A 66 -25.70 51.56 16.66
C LEU A 66 -26.52 50.53 17.46
N GLY A 67 -25.86 49.72 18.30
CA GLY A 67 -26.56 48.78 19.18
C GLY A 67 -27.48 49.47 20.19
N CYS A 68 -27.01 50.55 20.82
CA CYS A 68 -27.84 51.35 21.73
C CYS A 68 -29.02 52.01 21.01
N ARG A 69 -28.83 52.43 19.75
CA ARG A 69 -29.88 53.03 18.92
C ARG A 69 -30.93 52.00 18.51
N GLU A 70 -30.52 50.82 18.05
CA GLU A 70 -31.46 49.75 17.69
C GLU A 70 -32.27 49.26 18.90
N VAL A 71 -31.65 49.17 20.07
CA VAL A 71 -32.38 48.87 21.32
C VAL A 71 -33.38 49.96 21.64
N LEU A 72 -33.00 51.23 21.53
CA LEU A 72 -33.93 52.34 21.75
C LEU A 72 -35.11 52.28 20.76
N ASP A 73 -34.85 52.03 19.48
CA ASP A 73 -35.88 51.92 18.45
C ASP A 73 -36.82 50.72 18.73
N ALA A 74 -36.28 49.56 19.10
CA ALA A 74 -37.06 48.38 19.48
C ALA A 74 -37.91 48.61 20.74
N LEU A 75 -37.35 49.28 21.76
CA LEU A 75 -38.07 49.64 22.98
C LEU A 75 -39.16 50.67 22.72
N SER A 76 -38.93 51.62 21.82
CA SER A 76 -39.93 52.63 21.45
C SER A 76 -41.13 52.02 20.72
N GLN A 77 -40.96 50.90 20.01
CA GLN A 77 -42.03 50.17 19.33
C GLN A 77 -42.80 49.23 20.25
N THR A 78 -42.13 48.69 21.27
CA THR A 78 -42.69 47.66 22.17
C THR A 78 -43.30 48.25 23.43
N ASP A 79 -42.79 49.38 23.91
CA ASP A 79 -43.17 49.99 25.19
C ASP A 79 -44.00 51.26 24.99
N ASN A 80 -45.28 51.09 24.64
CA ASN A 80 -46.28 52.16 24.57
C ASN A 80 -46.82 52.58 25.95
N LYS A 81 -46.26 52.07 27.05
CA LYS A 81 -46.70 52.43 28.40
C LYS A 81 -46.12 53.79 28.76
N THR A 82 -47.03 54.75 28.95
CA THR A 82 -46.70 56.07 29.49
C THR A 82 -47.02 56.12 30.97
N ASP A 83 -46.16 56.74 31.76
CA ASP A 83 -46.44 57.05 33.16
C ASP A 83 -47.69 57.93 33.28
N PHE A 84 -48.28 58.04 34.47
CA PHE A 84 -49.43 58.89 34.80
C PHE A 84 -49.34 60.35 34.30
N PHE A 85 -48.12 60.84 34.03
CA PHE A 85 -47.83 62.17 33.48
C PHE A 85 -47.54 62.20 31.97
N GLY A 86 -47.86 61.14 31.23
CA GLY A 86 -47.63 61.04 29.78
C GLY A 86 -46.16 60.89 29.38
N ARG A 87 -45.29 60.46 30.31
CA ARG A 87 -43.84 60.30 30.07
C ARG A 87 -43.53 58.87 29.64
N SER A 88 -42.56 58.69 28.75
CA SER A 88 -42.08 57.37 28.34
C SER A 88 -41.55 56.55 29.52
N SER A 89 -41.62 55.23 29.41
CA SER A 89 -41.08 54.27 30.37
C SER A 89 -39.66 54.60 30.85
N PRO A 90 -39.32 54.36 32.12
CA PRO A 90 -38.01 54.69 32.70
C PRO A 90 -36.84 54.05 31.94
N LEU A 91 -37.05 52.88 31.34
CA LEU A 91 -36.05 52.18 30.53
C LEU A 91 -35.84 52.88 29.18
N VAL A 92 -36.91 53.30 28.49
CA VAL A 92 -36.83 54.15 27.28
C VAL A 92 -36.15 55.48 27.58
N ARG A 93 -36.39 56.08 28.74
CA ARG A 93 -35.74 57.32 29.19
C ARG A 93 -34.25 57.16 29.46
N ALA A 94 -33.84 56.03 30.05
CA ALA A 94 -32.43 55.72 30.26
C ALA A 94 -31.68 55.55 28.93
N TRP A 95 -32.24 54.78 27.98
CA TRP A 95 -31.61 54.56 26.68
C TRP A 95 -31.61 55.81 25.79
N THR A 96 -32.66 56.64 25.84
CA THR A 96 -32.65 57.96 25.18
C THR A 96 -31.58 58.88 25.77
N GLU A 97 -31.37 58.86 27.09
CA GLU A 97 -30.28 59.62 27.70
C GLU A 97 -28.91 59.13 27.22
N ILE A 98 -28.67 57.81 27.21
CA ILE A 98 -27.43 57.20 26.72
C ILE A 98 -27.15 57.58 25.25
N VAL A 99 -28.14 57.43 24.37
CA VAL A 99 -28.00 57.82 22.95
C VAL A 99 -27.73 59.33 22.83
N SER A 100 -28.36 60.17 23.66
CA SER A 100 -28.08 61.61 23.67
C SER A 100 -26.66 61.94 24.14
N LEU A 101 -26.08 61.15 25.05
CA LEU A 101 -24.70 61.32 25.50
C LEU A 101 -23.71 61.00 24.37
N PHE A 102 -23.99 59.99 23.56
CA PHE A 102 -23.21 59.69 22.35
C PHE A 102 -23.31 60.82 21.30
N GLN A 103 -24.50 61.43 21.13
CA GLN A 103 -24.70 62.51 20.17
C GLN A 103 -24.07 63.84 20.61
N LYS A 104 -24.04 64.12 21.92
CA LYS A 104 -23.35 65.29 22.47
C LYS A 104 -21.87 65.26 22.09
N ASN A 105 -21.37 66.37 21.55
CA ASN A 105 -19.99 66.51 21.06
C ASN A 105 -19.59 65.50 19.98
N ASN A 106 -20.56 64.91 19.26
CA ASN A 106 -20.34 63.93 18.18
C ASN A 106 -19.50 62.71 18.60
N LEU A 107 -19.63 62.26 19.86
CA LEU A 107 -18.85 61.12 20.39
C LEU A 107 -19.14 59.80 19.66
N TYR A 108 -20.35 59.64 19.11
CA TYR A 108 -20.71 58.49 18.27
C TYR A 108 -19.80 58.31 17.04
N LEU A 109 -19.33 59.40 16.43
CA LEU A 109 -18.41 59.33 15.30
C LEU A 109 -17.04 58.81 15.72
N ALA A 110 -16.57 59.17 16.92
CA ALA A 110 -15.32 58.65 17.45
C ALA A 110 -15.40 57.15 17.77
N GLU A 111 -16.52 56.70 18.35
CA GLU A 111 -16.75 55.28 18.65
C GLU A 111 -16.81 54.43 17.39
N VAL A 112 -17.60 54.85 16.40
CA VAL A 112 -17.66 54.17 15.11
C VAL A 112 -16.29 54.19 14.41
N GLY A 113 -15.54 55.29 14.52
CA GLY A 113 -14.16 55.36 14.03
C GLY A 113 -13.19 54.39 14.73
N ASP A 114 -13.28 54.24 16.05
CA ASP A 114 -12.50 53.25 16.82
C ASP A 114 -12.92 51.81 16.45
N SER A 115 -14.22 51.56 16.26
CA SER A 115 -14.76 50.25 15.85
C SER A 115 -14.34 49.86 14.43
N ILE A 116 -14.33 50.80 13.47
CA ILE A 116 -13.77 50.58 12.12
C ILE A 116 -12.28 50.23 12.20
N LYS A 117 -11.53 50.96 13.03
CA LYS A 117 -10.08 50.74 13.21
C LYS A 117 -9.79 49.36 13.79
N GLU A 118 -10.54 48.91 14.78
CA GLU A 118 -10.40 47.57 15.37
C GLU A 118 -10.76 46.47 14.36
N LEU A 119 -11.90 46.60 13.68
CA LEU A 119 -12.34 45.59 12.71
C LEU A 119 -11.39 45.50 11.51
N ALA A 120 -11.06 46.63 10.88
CA ALA A 120 -10.21 46.65 9.68
C ALA A 120 -8.72 46.46 9.99
N GLY A 121 -8.25 46.95 11.13
CA GLY A 121 -6.84 46.94 11.51
C GLY A 121 -6.40 45.71 12.28
N VAL A 122 -7.31 45.02 12.97
CA VAL A 122 -6.98 43.87 13.84
C VAL A 122 -7.76 42.63 13.43
N GLN A 123 -9.10 42.68 13.46
CA GLN A 123 -9.92 41.46 13.33
C GLN A 123 -9.85 40.85 11.93
N VAL A 124 -10.00 41.66 10.88
CA VAL A 124 -9.90 41.16 9.50
C VAL A 124 -8.50 40.60 9.19
N PRO A 125 -7.38 41.31 9.44
CA PRO A 125 -6.05 40.75 9.23
C PRO A 125 -5.82 39.45 10.00
N ARG A 126 -6.28 39.37 11.26
CA ARG A 126 -6.17 38.16 12.08
C ARG A 126 -6.93 36.97 11.47
N CYS A 127 -8.16 37.19 11.03
CA CYS A 127 -8.94 36.15 10.34
C CYS A 127 -8.30 35.77 8.99
N LYS A 128 -7.79 36.74 8.21
CA LYS A 128 -7.06 36.48 6.96
C LYS A 128 -5.82 35.62 7.19
N MET A 129 -5.02 35.94 8.21
CA MET A 129 -3.84 35.14 8.58
C MET A 129 -4.25 33.72 8.97
N PHE A 130 -5.24 33.57 9.86
CA PHE A 130 -5.73 32.26 10.28
C PHE A 130 -6.20 31.41 9.10
N VAL A 131 -6.99 31.99 8.18
CA VAL A 131 -7.45 31.31 6.97
C VAL A 131 -6.27 30.90 6.09
N SER A 132 -5.28 31.78 5.90
CA SER A 132 -4.08 31.47 5.11
C SER A 132 -3.24 30.35 5.72
N ASP A 133 -3.04 30.37 7.04
CA ASP A 133 -2.28 29.34 7.76
C ASP A 133 -2.99 27.99 7.70
N LYS A 134 -4.32 27.96 7.90
CA LYS A 134 -5.12 26.75 7.74
C LYS A 134 -5.12 26.25 6.30
N GLN A 135 -5.16 27.15 5.32
CA GLN A 135 -5.07 26.78 3.91
C GLN A 135 -3.72 26.12 3.58
N LYS A 136 -2.60 26.61 4.12
CA LYS A 136 -1.29 25.95 3.99
C LYS A 136 -1.27 24.57 4.64
N ASN A 137 -1.74 24.47 5.88
CA ASN A 137 -1.84 23.18 6.58
C ASN A 137 -2.72 22.17 5.81
N LEU A 138 -3.82 22.62 5.19
CA LEU A 138 -4.66 21.76 4.35
C LEU A 138 -3.94 21.27 3.09
N LEU A 139 -3.09 22.09 2.47
CA LEU A 139 -2.26 21.65 1.34
C LEU A 139 -1.28 20.56 1.79
N ASP A 140 -0.61 20.76 2.92
CA ASP A 140 0.33 19.79 3.49
C ASP A 140 -0.37 18.47 3.86
N LEU A 141 -1.53 18.55 4.52
CA LEU A 141 -2.34 17.37 4.87
C LEU A 141 -2.82 16.62 3.63
N ARG A 142 -3.24 17.35 2.57
CA ARG A 142 -3.62 16.72 1.30
C ARG A 142 -2.45 16.05 0.60
N GLN A 143 -1.26 16.63 0.67
CA GLN A 143 -0.05 15.98 0.15
C GLN A 143 0.26 14.69 0.93
N LYS A 144 0.27 14.75 2.27
CA LYS A 144 0.44 13.58 3.13
C LYS A 144 -0.61 12.50 2.86
N LEU A 145 -1.85 12.90 2.60
CA LEU A 145 -2.92 11.97 2.24
C LEU A 145 -2.65 11.26 0.91
N LYS A 146 -2.15 11.96 -0.10
CA LYS A 146 -1.78 11.34 -1.39
C LYS A 146 -0.66 10.31 -1.20
N GLU A 147 0.37 10.66 -0.46
CA GLU A 147 1.49 9.77 -0.15
C GLU A 147 1.02 8.51 0.62
N ARG A 148 0.14 8.69 1.62
CA ARG A 148 -0.45 7.58 2.38
C ARG A 148 -1.37 6.69 1.54
N ASN A 149 -2.17 7.26 0.64
CA ASN A 149 -2.98 6.47 -0.30
C ASN A 149 -2.11 5.67 -1.25
N LEU A 150 -1.02 6.26 -1.74
CA LEU A 150 -0.09 5.55 -2.61
C LEU A 150 0.59 4.39 -1.87
N ASN A 151 0.97 4.59 -0.60
CA ASN A 151 1.46 3.51 0.27
C ASN A 151 0.41 2.41 0.48
N LEU A 152 -0.85 2.78 0.72
CA LEU A 152 -1.97 1.84 0.86
C LEU A 152 -2.13 1.00 -0.41
N ASN A 153 -2.21 1.63 -1.58
CA ASN A 153 -2.37 0.93 -2.86
C ASN A 153 -1.24 -0.07 -3.11
N ARG A 154 0.02 0.31 -2.85
CA ARG A 154 1.17 -0.62 -2.97
C ARG A 154 1.02 -1.84 -2.08
N LYS A 155 0.54 -1.67 -0.84
CA LYS A 155 0.31 -2.77 0.10
C LYS A 155 -0.88 -3.63 -0.30
N GLU A 156 -1.96 -3.03 -0.79
CA GLU A 156 -3.13 -3.76 -1.31
C GLU A 156 -2.76 -4.58 -2.55
N GLU A 157 -2.01 -4.01 -3.49
CA GLU A 157 -1.49 -4.74 -4.66
C GLU A 157 -0.58 -5.91 -4.27
N LEU A 158 0.29 -5.72 -3.27
CA LEU A 158 1.15 -6.78 -2.78
C LEU A 158 0.33 -7.89 -2.11
N LEU A 159 -0.63 -7.53 -1.25
CA LEU A 159 -1.55 -8.48 -0.62
C LEU A 159 -2.29 -9.28 -1.68
N GLU A 160 -2.86 -8.62 -2.69
CA GLU A 160 -3.62 -9.26 -3.76
C GLU A 160 -2.74 -10.22 -4.58
N LYS A 161 -1.50 -9.83 -4.91
CA LYS A 161 -0.55 -10.70 -5.61
C LYS A 161 -0.25 -11.97 -4.83
N VAL A 162 0.06 -11.83 -3.54
CA VAL A 162 0.39 -12.97 -2.67
C VAL A 162 -0.83 -13.86 -2.45
N TYR A 163 -2.03 -13.29 -2.27
CA TYR A 163 -3.26 -14.07 -2.08
C TYR A 163 -3.67 -14.83 -3.35
N LYS A 164 -3.53 -14.20 -4.53
CA LYS A 164 -3.75 -14.84 -5.84
C LYS A 164 -2.81 -16.01 -6.06
N GLU A 165 -1.56 -15.92 -5.63
CA GLU A 165 -0.58 -17.01 -5.74
C GLU A 165 -1.05 -18.30 -5.04
N PHE A 166 -1.77 -18.17 -3.92
CA PHE A 166 -2.32 -19.31 -3.18
C PHE A 166 -3.77 -19.64 -3.50
N GLN A 167 -4.39 -18.98 -4.48
CA GLN A 167 -5.83 -19.11 -4.77
C GLN A 167 -6.69 -18.89 -3.50
N VAL A 168 -6.27 -17.94 -2.67
CA VAL A 168 -6.98 -17.51 -1.45
C VAL A 168 -7.64 -16.17 -1.75
N ASP A 169 -8.93 -16.05 -1.46
CA ASP A 169 -9.62 -14.77 -1.55
C ASP A 169 -9.21 -13.84 -0.41
N VAL A 170 -9.12 -12.53 -0.68
CA VAL A 170 -8.73 -11.52 0.33
C VAL A 170 -9.71 -11.49 1.52
N GLU A 171 -10.95 -11.90 1.30
CA GLU A 171 -12.01 -11.96 2.32
C GLU A 171 -12.01 -13.26 3.12
N GLU A 172 -11.17 -14.24 2.77
CA GLU A 172 -11.09 -15.53 3.43
C GLU A 172 -10.73 -15.35 4.91
N LYS A 173 -11.55 -15.93 5.78
CA LYS A 173 -11.35 -15.84 7.23
C LYS A 173 -10.39 -16.92 7.73
N ASN A 174 -10.39 -18.08 7.08
CA ASN A 174 -9.59 -19.23 7.50
C ASN A 174 -8.47 -19.53 6.50
N ILE A 175 -7.53 -18.60 6.37
CA ILE A 175 -6.36 -18.69 5.47
C ILE A 175 -5.63 -20.03 5.66
N ARG A 176 -5.46 -20.46 6.91
CA ARG A 176 -4.78 -21.70 7.26
C ARG A 176 -5.47 -22.95 6.71
N LEU A 177 -6.81 -23.00 6.79
CA LEU A 177 -7.59 -24.13 6.25
C LEU A 177 -7.46 -24.16 4.72
N ARG A 178 -7.54 -23.00 4.07
CA ARG A 178 -7.41 -22.90 2.62
C ARG A 178 -6.03 -23.34 2.12
N LEU A 179 -4.96 -22.93 2.80
CA LEU A 179 -3.60 -23.38 2.50
C LEU A 179 -3.42 -24.90 2.65
N LEU A 180 -4.09 -25.51 3.63
CA LEU A 180 -4.06 -26.97 3.82
C LEU A 180 -4.84 -27.71 2.73
N GLU A 181 -6.00 -27.20 2.31
CA GLU A 181 -6.75 -27.77 1.18
C GLU A 181 -5.93 -27.72 -0.11
N GLU A 182 -5.28 -26.59 -0.37
CA GLU A 182 -4.42 -26.47 -1.55
C GLU A 182 -3.20 -27.39 -1.47
N ALA A 183 -2.59 -27.55 -0.28
CA ALA A 183 -1.51 -28.49 -0.04
C ALA A 183 -1.94 -29.98 -0.12
N GLU A 184 -3.22 -30.29 0.09
CA GLU A 184 -3.79 -31.63 -0.12
C GLU A 184 -3.93 -31.96 -1.62
N ASN A 185 -4.21 -30.96 -2.46
CA ASN A 185 -4.36 -31.14 -3.91
C ASN A 185 -3.03 -31.32 -4.65
N VAL A 186 -1.90 -30.97 -4.03
CA VAL A 186 -0.57 -31.01 -4.65
C VAL A 186 -0.19 -32.38 -5.24
N PRO A 187 -0.35 -33.53 -4.56
CA PRO A 187 0.00 -34.83 -5.15
C PRO A 187 -0.85 -35.19 -6.38
N ILE A 188 -2.11 -34.74 -6.41
CA ILE A 188 -3.00 -34.92 -7.58
C ILE A 188 -2.47 -34.09 -8.74
N PHE A 189 -2.12 -32.82 -8.49
CA PHE A 189 -1.48 -31.95 -9.46
C PHE A 189 -0.18 -32.55 -10.01
N LEU A 190 0.71 -33.05 -9.14
CA LEU A 190 1.96 -33.70 -9.56
C LEU A 190 1.72 -34.94 -10.41
N THR A 191 0.69 -35.74 -10.09
CA THR A 191 0.34 -36.93 -10.87
C THR A 191 -0.13 -36.55 -12.28
N ALA A 192 -0.98 -35.52 -12.39
CA ALA A 192 -1.40 -34.98 -13.69
C ALA A 192 -0.22 -34.37 -14.46
N PHE A 193 0.71 -33.70 -13.76
CA PHE A 193 1.94 -33.19 -14.34
C PHE A 193 2.82 -34.30 -14.93
N VAL A 194 3.03 -35.41 -14.20
CA VAL A 194 3.78 -36.56 -14.73
C VAL A 194 3.14 -37.13 -15.99
N GLN A 195 1.81 -37.19 -16.05
CA GLN A 195 1.11 -37.63 -17.27
C GLN A 195 1.38 -36.68 -18.45
N SER A 196 1.51 -35.37 -18.19
CA SER A 196 1.82 -34.39 -19.24
C SER A 196 3.24 -34.52 -19.80
N LEU A 197 4.19 -35.13 -19.05
CA LEU A 197 5.56 -35.37 -19.51
C LEU A 197 5.63 -36.32 -20.71
N ALA A 198 4.59 -37.13 -20.97
CA ALA A 198 4.51 -37.97 -22.17
C ALA A 198 4.64 -37.16 -23.47
N SER A 199 4.25 -35.88 -23.47
CA SER A 199 4.45 -34.98 -24.62
C SER A 199 5.94 -34.76 -24.97
N LEU A 200 6.84 -34.93 -24.00
CA LEU A 200 8.28 -34.77 -24.17
C LEU A 200 8.97 -36.04 -24.69
N GLU A 201 8.23 -37.15 -24.87
CA GLU A 201 8.81 -38.42 -25.32
C GLU A 201 9.57 -38.25 -26.65
N THR A 202 9.01 -37.53 -27.62
CA THR A 202 9.67 -37.29 -28.91
C THR A 202 11.00 -36.56 -28.76
N ALA A 203 11.05 -35.55 -27.88
CA ALA A 203 12.27 -34.78 -27.61
C ALA A 203 13.33 -35.63 -26.90
N LEU A 204 12.91 -36.45 -25.93
CA LEU A 204 13.79 -37.38 -25.23
C LEU A 204 14.35 -38.45 -26.18
N GLN A 205 13.51 -39.01 -27.07
CA GLN A 205 13.95 -39.98 -28.07
C GLN A 205 14.94 -39.37 -29.07
N LEU A 206 14.74 -38.12 -29.47
CA LEU A 206 15.70 -37.38 -30.30
C LEU A 206 17.06 -37.28 -29.59
N TYR A 207 17.08 -36.89 -28.31
CA TYR A 207 18.32 -36.79 -27.54
C TYR A 207 19.04 -38.14 -27.40
N ILE A 208 18.30 -39.20 -27.06
CA ILE A 208 18.85 -40.57 -26.95
C ILE A 208 19.44 -41.02 -28.29
N ARG A 209 18.71 -40.85 -29.39
CA ARG A 209 19.17 -41.26 -30.74
C ARG A 209 20.40 -40.47 -31.16
N PHE A 210 20.41 -39.16 -30.93
CA PHE A 210 21.55 -38.31 -31.23
C PHE A 210 22.80 -38.74 -30.46
N ARG A 211 22.66 -38.96 -29.15
CA ARG A 211 23.78 -39.43 -28.32
C ARG A 211 24.29 -40.80 -28.78
N CYS A 212 23.38 -41.75 -29.05
CA CYS A 212 23.74 -43.06 -29.58
C CYS A 212 24.50 -42.95 -30.92
N PHE A 213 24.06 -42.06 -31.81
CA PHE A 213 24.73 -41.81 -33.08
C PHE A 213 26.15 -41.26 -32.89
N VAL A 214 26.30 -40.21 -32.08
CA VAL A 214 27.62 -39.61 -31.81
C VAL A 214 28.55 -40.64 -31.15
N MET A 215 28.05 -41.43 -30.20
CA MET A 215 28.85 -42.42 -29.46
C MET A 215 29.16 -43.67 -30.29
N ALA A 216 28.29 -44.09 -31.21
CA ALA A 216 28.52 -45.24 -32.08
C ALA A 216 29.74 -45.05 -33.00
N GLY A 217 30.08 -43.79 -33.34
CA GLY A 217 31.31 -43.46 -34.05
C GLY A 217 32.61 -43.70 -33.26
N PHE A 218 32.53 -43.93 -31.95
CA PHE A 218 33.67 -44.11 -31.03
C PHE A 218 33.73 -45.52 -30.39
N GLN A 219 32.82 -46.44 -30.74
CA GLN A 219 32.82 -47.79 -30.18
C GLN A 219 33.83 -48.68 -30.91
N ASP A 220 35.03 -48.80 -30.34
CA ASP A 220 35.97 -49.88 -30.65
C ASP A 220 35.39 -51.24 -30.19
N VAL A 221 35.51 -52.26 -31.04
CA VAL A 221 34.92 -53.62 -30.95
C VAL A 221 35.49 -54.47 -29.78
N GLY A 222 35.97 -53.88 -28.69
CA GLY A 222 36.72 -54.63 -27.67
C GLY A 222 36.74 -54.11 -26.23
N ARG A 223 36.04 -53.01 -25.88
CA ARG A 223 35.92 -52.60 -24.48
C ARG A 223 34.54 -52.93 -23.93
N ASN A 224 34.54 -53.73 -22.87
CA ASN A 224 33.36 -54.03 -22.05
C ASN A 224 32.58 -52.74 -21.77
N HIS A 225 31.26 -52.79 -22.02
CA HIS A 225 30.31 -51.72 -21.76
C HIS A 225 30.47 -51.16 -20.34
N GLU A 226 31.26 -50.09 -20.18
CA GLU A 226 31.07 -49.18 -19.05
C GLU A 226 29.65 -48.65 -19.21
N LYS A 227 28.81 -48.87 -18.20
CA LYS A 227 27.40 -48.45 -18.19
C LYS A 227 27.37 -46.93 -18.26
N PHE A 228 27.36 -46.39 -19.48
CA PHE A 228 27.22 -44.96 -19.69
C PHE A 228 25.91 -44.50 -19.05
N SER A 229 25.95 -43.39 -18.31
CA SER A 229 24.77 -42.80 -17.69
C SER A 229 23.66 -42.65 -18.73
N ASP A 230 22.44 -43.11 -18.43
CA ASP A 230 21.29 -42.92 -19.33
C ASP A 230 21.00 -41.42 -19.50
N CYS A 231 20.49 -41.02 -20.67
CA CYS A 231 20.02 -39.64 -20.91
C CYS A 231 18.76 -39.40 -20.07
N CYS A 232 18.75 -38.33 -19.28
CA CYS A 232 17.58 -37.90 -18.51
C CYS A 232 16.86 -39.08 -17.80
N PRO A 233 17.54 -39.82 -16.91
CA PRO A 233 17.07 -41.11 -16.39
C PRO A 233 15.76 -41.01 -15.59
N THR A 234 15.55 -39.90 -14.89
CA THR A 234 14.35 -39.64 -14.09
C THR A 234 13.17 -39.29 -14.98
N LEU A 235 13.39 -38.44 -15.99
CA LEU A 235 12.38 -38.12 -17.00
C LEU A 235 11.92 -39.37 -17.75
N LYS A 236 12.87 -40.21 -18.19
CA LYS A 236 12.58 -41.48 -18.86
C LYS A 236 11.74 -42.40 -17.98
N LEU A 237 12.13 -42.58 -16.72
CA LEU A 237 11.39 -43.40 -15.78
C LEU A 237 9.94 -42.92 -15.59
N LEU A 238 9.75 -41.61 -15.47
CA LEU A 238 8.42 -41.00 -15.27
C LEU A 238 7.52 -41.11 -16.50
N ILE A 239 8.09 -41.02 -17.71
CA ILE A 239 7.35 -41.25 -18.97
C ILE A 239 6.95 -42.73 -19.09
N ASP A 240 7.87 -43.66 -18.84
CA ASP A 240 7.64 -45.10 -19.06
C ASP A 240 6.71 -45.72 -18.01
N SER A 241 6.82 -45.28 -16.75
CA SER A 241 6.16 -45.95 -15.61
C SER A 241 5.21 -45.06 -14.81
N GLY A 242 5.03 -43.80 -15.21
CA GLY A 242 4.11 -42.85 -14.59
C GLY A 242 4.64 -42.31 -13.25
N HIS A 243 3.72 -41.95 -12.34
CA HIS A 243 4.12 -41.39 -11.05
C HIS A 243 4.62 -42.49 -10.09
N VAL A 244 5.94 -42.57 -9.96
CA VAL A 244 6.66 -43.64 -9.26
C VAL A 244 6.95 -43.24 -7.80
N MET A 245 7.13 -44.21 -6.90
CA MET A 245 7.53 -43.95 -5.50
C MET A 245 9.04 -43.70 -5.38
N VAL A 246 9.46 -43.03 -4.30
CA VAL A 246 10.88 -42.84 -3.98
C VAL A 246 11.61 -44.20 -3.83
N PHE A 247 10.96 -45.20 -3.22
CA PHE A 247 11.52 -46.55 -3.09
C PHE A 247 11.89 -47.16 -4.45
N THR A 248 10.97 -47.12 -5.40
CA THR A 248 11.15 -47.64 -6.77
C THR A 248 12.25 -46.93 -7.52
N TRP A 249 12.39 -45.62 -7.34
CA TRP A 249 13.45 -44.83 -7.96
C TRP A 249 14.84 -45.17 -7.39
N LYS A 250 14.95 -45.36 -6.06
CA LYS A 250 16.23 -45.70 -5.41
C LYS A 250 16.66 -47.15 -5.66
N ASN A 251 15.71 -48.08 -5.70
CA ASN A 251 16.00 -49.52 -5.71
C ASN A 251 15.81 -50.19 -7.07
N GLY A 252 15.14 -49.54 -8.03
CA GLY A 252 14.92 -50.06 -9.38
C GLY A 252 13.83 -51.15 -9.51
N TYR A 253 13.10 -51.47 -8.43
CA TYR A 253 11.98 -52.43 -8.43
C TYR A 253 10.83 -51.97 -7.53
N LYS A 254 9.62 -52.49 -7.79
CA LYS A 254 8.40 -52.14 -7.04
C LYS A 254 8.37 -52.84 -5.67
N PRO A 255 7.92 -52.14 -4.59
CA PRO A 255 7.77 -52.77 -3.29
C PRO A 255 6.58 -53.74 -3.28
N GLU A 256 6.63 -54.75 -2.41
CA GLU A 256 5.58 -55.75 -2.24
C GLU A 256 4.50 -55.28 -1.26
N HIS A 257 4.86 -54.43 -0.29
CA HIS A 257 3.94 -53.84 0.68
C HIS A 257 4.25 -52.34 0.89
N ILE A 258 3.20 -51.53 1.05
CA ILE A 258 3.30 -50.09 1.31
C ILE A 258 2.77 -49.85 2.72
N GLU A 259 3.63 -49.37 3.62
CA GLU A 259 3.22 -48.89 4.95
C GLU A 259 2.79 -47.42 4.91
N GLY A 260 2.24 -46.91 6.01
CA GLY A 260 1.74 -45.53 6.10
C GLY A 260 2.79 -44.49 5.71
N ASN A 261 2.39 -43.53 4.87
CA ASN A 261 3.20 -42.39 4.49
C ASN A 261 3.31 -41.39 5.65
N ASP A 262 4.45 -40.71 5.76
CA ASP A 262 4.71 -39.63 6.72
C ASP A 262 3.92 -38.33 6.40
N ASP A 263 2.82 -38.40 5.64
CA ASP A 263 2.02 -37.22 5.27
C ASP A 263 1.12 -36.80 6.42
N PHE A 264 1.43 -35.65 7.02
CA PHE A 264 0.70 -35.09 8.15
C PHE A 264 -0.43 -34.14 7.72
N ILE A 265 -0.55 -33.80 6.42
CA ILE A 265 -1.56 -32.87 5.92
C ILE A 265 -3.00 -33.34 6.19
N PRO A 266 -3.38 -34.61 5.93
CA PRO A 266 -4.75 -35.07 6.20
C PRO A 266 -5.14 -34.94 7.68
N PHE A 267 -4.18 -35.17 8.59
CA PHE A 267 -4.38 -35.02 10.03
C PHE A 267 -4.57 -33.54 10.42
N LEU A 268 -3.69 -32.65 9.94
CA LEU A 268 -3.82 -31.21 10.20
C LEU A 268 -5.12 -30.63 9.65
N LEU A 269 -5.53 -31.06 8.46
CA LEU A 269 -6.78 -30.63 7.84
C LEU A 269 -8.00 -31.05 8.67
N GLN A 270 -8.01 -32.27 9.17
CA GLN A 270 -9.09 -32.74 10.05
C GLN A 270 -9.14 -31.92 11.35
N GLN A 271 -7.99 -31.61 11.94
CA GLN A 271 -7.91 -30.79 13.15
C GLN A 271 -8.41 -29.35 12.91
N GLU A 272 -8.04 -28.73 11.80
CA GLU A 272 -8.54 -27.40 11.43
C GLU A 272 -10.04 -27.38 11.17
N LYS A 273 -10.56 -28.36 10.42
CA LYS A 273 -12.00 -28.48 10.17
C LYS A 273 -12.79 -28.61 11.48
N MET A 274 -12.26 -29.35 12.45
CA MET A 274 -12.87 -29.43 13.80
C MET A 274 -12.83 -28.09 14.53
N ARG A 275 -11.71 -27.36 14.49
CA ARG A 275 -11.60 -26.03 15.12
C ARG A 275 -12.55 -25.00 14.51
N VAL A 276 -12.61 -24.91 13.18
CA VAL A 276 -13.53 -23.99 12.48
C VAL A 276 -14.99 -24.32 12.81
N ASN A 277 -15.36 -25.61 12.85
CA ASN A 277 -16.71 -26.04 13.22
C ASN A 277 -17.06 -25.69 14.67
N GLN A 278 -16.13 -25.87 15.61
CA GLN A 278 -16.33 -25.48 17.02
C GLN A 278 -16.55 -23.98 17.18
N SER A 279 -15.72 -23.15 16.54
CA SER A 279 -15.89 -21.69 16.56
C SER A 279 -17.21 -21.23 15.95
N THR A 280 -17.73 -21.96 14.95
CA THR A 280 -19.02 -21.65 14.32
C THR A 280 -20.21 -22.02 15.23
N MET A 281 -20.09 -23.07 16.05
CA MET A 281 -21.12 -23.47 17.00
C MET A 281 -21.19 -22.56 18.24
N GLU A 282 -20.08 -21.99 18.69
CA GLU A 282 -20.04 -21.05 19.83
C GLU A 282 -20.65 -19.67 19.51
N ILE A 283 -20.60 -19.22 18.25
CA ILE A 283 -21.25 -17.96 17.82
C ILE A 283 -22.79 -18.07 17.87
N GLY A 284 -23.35 -19.28 17.88
CA GLY A 284 -24.79 -19.52 17.95
C GLY A 284 -25.41 -19.52 19.36
N GLN A 285 -24.61 -19.44 20.43
CA GLN A 285 -25.09 -19.55 21.82
C GLN A 285 -24.86 -18.32 22.71
N ASN A 286 -24.20 -17.28 22.20
CA ASN A 286 -23.98 -16.06 22.97
C ASN A 286 -24.85 -14.92 22.41
N GLU A 287 -25.97 -14.65 23.09
CA GLU A 287 -26.64 -13.34 23.03
C GLU A 287 -25.61 -12.24 23.34
N PRO A 288 -25.64 -11.10 22.65
CA PRO A 288 -24.69 -10.02 22.88
C PRO A 288 -25.03 -9.33 24.19
N THR A 289 -24.43 -9.77 25.29
CA THR A 289 -24.28 -8.93 26.47
C THR A 289 -23.15 -7.95 26.19
N GLU A 290 -23.45 -6.66 26.30
CA GLU A 290 -22.50 -5.55 26.14
C GLU A 290 -21.22 -5.81 26.94
N VAL A 291 -20.17 -6.23 26.24
CA VAL A 291 -18.83 -6.24 26.81
C VAL A 291 -18.30 -4.82 26.74
N ASN A 292 -18.40 -4.18 27.89
CA ASN A 292 -17.68 -3.00 28.34
C ASN A 292 -16.28 -2.93 27.70
N VAL A 293 -16.08 -1.98 26.79
CA VAL A 293 -14.79 -1.66 26.18
C VAL A 293 -13.83 -1.27 27.30
N PRO A 294 -12.78 -2.05 27.58
CA PRO A 294 -11.73 -1.59 28.49
C PRO A 294 -11.11 -0.34 27.87
N SER A 295 -11.10 0.75 28.63
CA SER A 295 -10.42 1.97 28.30
C SER A 295 -8.95 1.69 27.97
N GLU A 296 -8.50 2.28 26.86
CA GLU A 296 -7.11 2.46 26.44
C GLU A 296 -6.24 1.19 26.35
N PRO A 297 -6.12 0.58 25.15
CA PRO A 297 -4.91 -0.17 24.86
C PRO A 297 -3.77 0.84 24.81
N ASN A 298 -2.80 0.70 25.72
CA ASN A 298 -1.52 1.40 25.72
C ASN A 298 -1.09 1.74 24.29
N GLU A 299 -1.09 3.04 23.96
CA GLU A 299 -0.48 3.57 22.76
C GLU A 299 1.00 3.18 22.80
N ILE A 300 1.35 2.08 22.13
CA ILE A 300 2.70 1.93 21.61
C ILE A 300 2.78 2.99 20.51
N MET A 301 3.26 4.17 20.88
CA MET A 301 3.68 5.22 19.98
C MET A 301 4.85 4.68 19.19
N TRP A 302 4.58 4.05 18.04
CA TRP A 302 5.60 3.77 17.04
C TRP A 302 6.04 5.14 16.51
N ASP A 303 7.21 5.57 16.97
CA ASP A 303 7.82 6.86 16.68
C ASP A 303 7.81 7.13 15.17
N ASP A 304 7.20 8.25 14.78
CA ASP A 304 7.11 8.75 13.40
C ASP A 304 8.51 9.05 12.78
N ASN A 305 9.59 8.85 13.55
CA ASN A 305 10.97 9.01 13.11
C ASN A 305 11.61 7.72 12.55
N GLU A 306 10.93 6.57 12.57
CA GLU A 306 11.28 5.43 11.69
C GLU A 306 10.69 5.63 10.29
N LEU A 307 11.09 6.74 9.65
CA LEU A 307 11.05 6.93 8.19
C LEU A 307 12.24 6.22 7.52
N GLY A 308 12.59 5.05 8.02
CA GLY A 308 13.18 4.03 7.17
C GLY A 308 12.01 3.34 6.50
N GLU A 309 11.94 3.36 5.18
CA GLU A 309 11.23 2.30 4.46
C GLU A 309 11.61 0.99 5.15
N ILE A 310 10.67 0.35 5.85
CA ILE A 310 10.91 -0.99 6.35
C ILE A 310 10.97 -1.86 5.09
N ASP A 311 12.20 -1.98 4.59
CA ASP A 311 12.63 -2.88 3.55
C ASP A 311 12.47 -4.29 4.11
N PHE A 312 11.30 -4.87 3.88
CA PHE A 312 11.02 -6.29 4.15
C PHE A 312 11.65 -7.20 3.09
N GLY A 313 12.71 -6.73 2.44
CA GLY A 313 13.33 -7.35 1.29
C GLY A 313 12.39 -7.39 0.09
N PRO A 314 12.93 -7.45 -1.13
CA PRO A 314 12.22 -8.15 -2.19
C PRO A 314 11.81 -9.54 -1.64
N LEU A 315 10.74 -10.13 -2.17
CA LEU A 315 10.80 -11.58 -2.36
C LEU A 315 12.02 -11.80 -3.23
N ILE A 316 13.18 -11.99 -2.59
CA ILE A 316 14.36 -12.54 -3.21
C ILE A 316 13.97 -14.00 -3.45
N LEU A 317 13.17 -14.17 -4.51
CA LEU A 317 13.34 -15.22 -5.47
C LEU A 317 14.74 -14.96 -6.05
N ASP A 318 15.77 -15.25 -5.24
CA ASP A 318 17.09 -15.38 -5.80
C ASP A 318 16.92 -16.41 -6.89
N SER A 319 17.41 -16.01 -8.05
CA SER A 319 17.55 -16.82 -9.23
C SER A 319 18.04 -18.22 -8.85
N VAL A 320 17.74 -19.17 -9.71
CA VAL A 320 18.05 -20.61 -9.63
C VAL A 320 19.58 -20.89 -9.61
N GLU A 321 20.31 -20.27 -8.69
CA GLU A 321 21.73 -20.47 -8.42
C GLU A 321 21.95 -20.33 -6.91
N GLY A 322 22.28 -21.44 -6.24
CA GLY A 322 22.69 -21.42 -4.82
C GLY A 322 21.79 -22.22 -3.88
N ILE A 323 21.64 -23.53 -4.13
CA ILE A 323 21.33 -24.46 -3.06
C ILE A 323 22.60 -24.58 -2.19
N GLU A 324 22.75 -23.68 -1.22
CA GLU A 324 23.62 -23.92 -0.06
C GLU A 324 22.79 -24.63 1.00
N ILE A 325 22.92 -25.96 1.03
CA ILE A 325 22.43 -26.79 2.13
C ILE A 325 23.43 -26.61 3.27
N GLU A 326 23.04 -25.87 4.29
CA GLU A 326 23.66 -25.91 5.61
C GLU A 326 23.78 -27.38 6.04
N THR A 327 25.02 -27.86 6.09
CA THR A 327 25.35 -29.16 6.66
C THR A 327 25.34 -29.03 8.17
N ASP A 328 24.21 -29.42 8.78
CA ASP A 328 24.07 -29.43 10.23
C ASP A 328 24.98 -30.53 10.81
N SER A 329 26.22 -30.12 11.04
CA SER A 329 27.26 -30.88 11.71
C SER A 329 26.89 -30.96 13.18
N LEU A 330 26.21 -32.05 13.54
CA LEU A 330 25.97 -32.40 14.94
C LEU A 330 27.30 -32.56 15.66
N SER A 331 27.61 -31.56 16.47
CA SER A 331 28.74 -31.52 17.39
C SER A 331 28.62 -32.64 18.43
N SER A 332 29.73 -33.34 18.60
CA SER A 332 29.91 -34.45 19.54
C SER A 332 29.78 -34.01 20.99
N MET A 333 28.99 -34.73 21.78
CA MET A 333 29.24 -34.90 23.21
C MET A 333 29.17 -36.38 23.58
N ALA A 334 30.34 -37.03 23.61
CA ALA A 334 30.55 -38.26 24.35
C ALA A 334 31.90 -38.18 25.06
N SER A 335 31.86 -38.26 26.40
CA SER A 335 33.04 -38.35 27.28
C SER A 335 33.66 -39.76 27.27
N PRO A 336 34.91 -39.90 27.74
CA PRO A 336 35.86 -40.90 27.24
C PRO A 336 35.92 -42.19 28.10
N GLY A 337 36.19 -43.32 27.44
CA GLY A 337 36.36 -44.63 28.07
C GLY A 337 37.16 -45.64 27.24
N VAL A 338 38.45 -45.35 27.04
CA VAL A 338 39.65 -46.23 27.11
C VAL A 338 39.56 -47.75 26.76
N LEU A 339 40.49 -48.16 25.86
CA LEU A 339 41.06 -49.49 25.49
C LEU A 339 40.20 -50.38 24.54
N ASN A 340 40.70 -50.97 23.45
CA ASN A 340 42.04 -51.46 23.12
C ASN A 340 42.23 -51.60 21.59
N ASN A 341 43.48 -51.41 21.15
CA ASN A 341 43.98 -51.56 19.78
C ASN A 341 43.72 -52.95 19.16
N ARG A 342 43.52 -52.98 17.83
CA ARG A 342 44.23 -53.89 16.91
C ARG A 342 44.06 -53.43 15.46
N ASP A 343 45.21 -53.21 14.83
CA ASP A 343 45.43 -52.93 13.41
C ASP A 343 44.87 -54.04 12.52
N VAL A 344 44.20 -53.69 11.41
CA VAL A 344 44.35 -54.34 10.10
C VAL A 344 43.97 -53.33 8.99
N ASP A 345 44.84 -53.34 7.99
CA ASP A 345 44.93 -52.60 6.74
C ASP A 345 43.67 -52.09 6.02
N SER A 346 43.92 -50.94 5.38
CA SER A 346 43.17 -50.36 4.28
C SER A 346 43.27 -51.24 3.03
N SER A 347 42.13 -51.77 2.57
CA SER A 347 41.76 -51.85 1.15
C SER A 347 40.50 -52.69 1.03
N SER A 348 39.37 -52.11 0.62
CA SER A 348 38.31 -52.77 -0.16
C SER A 348 37.20 -51.76 -0.47
N GLN A 349 37.10 -51.39 -1.74
CA GLN A 349 35.86 -50.94 -2.34
C GLN A 349 34.77 -51.99 -2.07
N SER A 350 33.80 -51.68 -1.21
CA SER A 350 32.62 -52.54 -1.03
C SER A 350 31.52 -52.10 -1.97
N LYS A 351 31.52 -52.72 -3.15
CA LYS A 351 30.34 -53.04 -3.94
C LYS A 351 29.32 -53.69 -3.01
N PHE A 352 28.21 -53.01 -2.71
CA PHE A 352 27.15 -53.54 -1.86
C PHE A 352 26.35 -54.56 -2.68
N GLU A 353 26.78 -55.82 -2.71
CA GLU A 353 25.94 -56.93 -3.12
C GLU A 353 24.88 -57.19 -2.05
N LEU A 354 23.61 -57.15 -2.45
CA LEU A 354 22.48 -57.52 -1.60
C LEU A 354 22.64 -58.98 -1.14
N SER A 355 22.96 -59.16 0.13
CA SER A 355 22.64 -60.40 0.82
C SER A 355 21.12 -60.43 1.04
N VAL A 356 20.45 -61.25 0.24
CA VAL A 356 19.06 -61.68 0.45
C VAL A 356 18.96 -62.27 1.86
N LYS A 357 18.44 -61.50 2.82
CA LYS A 357 17.88 -62.06 4.05
C LYS A 357 16.46 -62.51 3.71
N GLU A 358 16.32 -63.81 3.51
CA GLU A 358 15.03 -64.49 3.39
C GLU A 358 14.11 -64.11 4.57
N GLY A 359 12.88 -63.71 4.25
CA GLY A 359 11.76 -63.70 5.19
C GLY A 359 11.27 -62.35 5.72
N ARG A 360 11.75 -61.20 5.23
CA ARG A 360 11.08 -59.90 5.48
C ARG A 360 10.47 -59.37 4.19
N PRO A 361 9.17 -59.02 4.16
CA PRO A 361 8.55 -58.47 2.97
C PRO A 361 9.28 -57.18 2.57
N ILE A 362 9.40 -56.95 1.27
CA ILE A 362 9.99 -55.72 0.74
C ILE A 362 8.97 -54.59 0.96
N VAL A 363 9.15 -53.83 2.04
CA VAL A 363 8.21 -52.80 2.49
C VAL A 363 8.77 -51.41 2.21
N ALA A 364 8.00 -50.55 1.54
CA ALA A 364 8.26 -49.11 1.50
C ALA A 364 7.55 -48.45 2.71
N SER A 365 8.32 -47.79 3.58
CA SER A 365 7.81 -47.15 4.81
C SER A 365 8.30 -45.70 4.91
N GLY A 366 7.49 -44.83 5.53
CA GLY A 366 7.76 -43.41 5.73
C GLY A 366 8.10 -42.64 4.44
N ALA A 367 9.19 -41.87 4.43
CA ALA A 367 9.66 -41.11 3.27
C ALA A 367 9.87 -41.91 1.97
N SER A 368 10.11 -43.23 2.04
CA SER A 368 10.28 -44.07 0.85
C SER A 368 8.95 -44.49 0.20
N SER A 369 7.84 -44.36 0.94
CA SER A 369 6.47 -44.61 0.45
C SER A 369 5.85 -43.41 -0.26
N ARG A 370 6.50 -42.23 -0.19
CA ARG A 370 6.09 -41.03 -0.91
C ARG A 370 6.30 -41.19 -2.42
N TYR A 371 5.52 -40.44 -3.18
CA TYR A 371 5.79 -40.28 -4.60
C TYR A 371 7.12 -39.56 -4.83
N LEU A 372 7.76 -39.84 -5.96
CA LEU A 372 9.08 -39.33 -6.30
C LEU A 372 9.12 -37.79 -6.30
N LEU A 373 8.09 -37.16 -6.89
CA LEU A 373 8.01 -35.71 -6.98
C LEU A 373 7.55 -35.02 -5.69
N ASP A 374 7.07 -35.77 -4.68
CA ASP A 374 6.88 -35.22 -3.33
C ASP A 374 8.24 -35.05 -2.61
N SER A 375 9.26 -35.82 -3.00
CA SER A 375 10.62 -35.69 -2.48
C SER A 375 11.37 -34.53 -3.14
N ILE A 376 12.19 -33.83 -2.34
CA ILE A 376 13.08 -32.76 -2.83
C ILE A 376 14.07 -33.35 -3.85
N ASP A 377 14.69 -34.49 -3.52
CA ASP A 377 15.68 -35.17 -4.38
C ASP A 377 15.09 -35.55 -5.75
N GLY A 378 13.86 -36.06 -5.78
CA GLY A 378 13.20 -36.49 -7.01
C GLY A 378 12.83 -35.32 -7.92
N ARG A 379 12.39 -34.20 -7.33
CA ARG A 379 12.13 -32.97 -8.10
C ARG A 379 13.42 -32.38 -8.66
N GLN A 380 14.49 -32.32 -7.87
CA GLN A 380 15.78 -31.80 -8.34
C GLN A 380 16.34 -32.68 -9.46
N ALA A 381 16.23 -34.01 -9.34
CA ALA A 381 16.63 -34.93 -10.40
C ALA A 381 15.83 -34.71 -11.69
N LEU A 382 14.50 -34.54 -11.62
CA LEU A 382 13.69 -34.22 -12.80
C LEU A 382 14.03 -32.84 -13.39
N LEU A 383 14.22 -31.82 -12.56
CA LEU A 383 14.58 -30.47 -13.02
C LEU A 383 15.93 -30.48 -13.76
N ASN A 384 16.92 -31.20 -13.22
CA ASN A 384 18.21 -31.37 -13.89
C ASN A 384 18.05 -32.07 -15.24
N ASP A 385 17.23 -33.13 -15.32
CA ASP A 385 16.95 -33.84 -16.56
C ASP A 385 16.26 -32.94 -17.60
N LEU A 386 15.31 -32.10 -17.19
CA LEU A 386 14.62 -31.14 -18.07
C LEU A 386 15.56 -30.03 -18.54
N LEU A 387 16.44 -29.53 -17.67
CA LEU A 387 17.47 -28.54 -18.04
C LEU A 387 18.51 -29.14 -18.99
N GLU A 388 18.92 -30.39 -18.78
CA GLU A 388 19.78 -31.14 -19.70
C GLU A 388 19.12 -31.27 -21.08
N LEU A 389 17.86 -31.71 -21.12
CA LEU A 389 17.10 -31.85 -22.37
C LEU A 389 16.95 -30.50 -23.09
N LYS A 390 16.63 -29.43 -22.34
CA LYS A 390 16.55 -28.06 -22.88
C LYS A 390 17.88 -27.62 -23.48
N ALA A 391 18.98 -27.80 -22.76
CA ALA A 391 20.32 -27.42 -23.22
C ALA A 391 20.69 -28.16 -24.52
N PHE A 392 20.37 -29.47 -24.59
CA PHE A 392 20.55 -30.25 -25.81
C PHE A 392 19.72 -29.70 -26.98
N LEU A 393 18.42 -29.45 -26.78
CA LEU A 393 17.55 -28.96 -27.85
C LEU A 393 17.96 -27.57 -28.36
N LEU A 394 18.37 -26.66 -27.47
CA LEU A 394 18.87 -25.34 -27.85
C LEU A 394 20.13 -25.47 -28.70
N ARG A 395 21.08 -26.31 -28.27
CA ARG A 395 22.29 -26.55 -29.05
C ARG A 395 21.98 -27.17 -30.41
N PHE A 396 21.10 -28.17 -30.43
CA PHE A 396 20.67 -28.82 -31.66
C PHE A 396 19.96 -27.85 -32.62
N GLN A 397 19.18 -26.91 -32.08
CA GLN A 397 18.53 -25.85 -32.84
C GLN A 397 19.57 -24.89 -33.47
N GLU A 398 20.58 -24.45 -32.73
CA GLU A 398 21.68 -23.64 -33.26
C GLU A 398 22.39 -24.36 -34.40
N ASP A 399 22.68 -25.66 -34.23
CA ASP A 399 23.34 -26.48 -35.24
C ASP A 399 22.50 -26.65 -36.52
N LEU A 400 21.17 -26.57 -36.44
CA LEU A 400 20.29 -26.55 -37.62
C LEU A 400 20.32 -25.19 -38.34
N HIS A 401 20.36 -24.07 -37.58
CA HIS A 401 20.47 -22.73 -38.16
C HIS A 401 21.80 -22.53 -38.88
N GLU A 402 22.91 -22.98 -38.29
CA GLU A 402 24.23 -22.93 -38.92
C GLU A 402 24.26 -23.66 -40.27
N ARG A 403 23.53 -24.78 -40.41
CA ARG A 403 23.41 -25.50 -41.70
C ARG A 403 22.63 -24.71 -42.75
N LEU A 404 21.48 -24.16 -42.39
CA LEU A 404 20.65 -23.36 -43.30
C LEU A 404 21.40 -22.11 -43.80
N ASP A 405 22.17 -21.47 -42.92
CA ASP A 405 23.01 -20.33 -43.26
C ASP A 405 24.19 -20.71 -44.18
N ASN A 406 24.80 -21.87 -43.98
CA ASN A 406 25.87 -22.37 -44.85
C ASN A 406 25.35 -22.78 -46.23
N GLU A 407 24.19 -23.45 -46.31
CA GLU A 407 23.54 -23.81 -47.59
C GLU A 407 23.15 -22.57 -48.41
N SER A 408 22.60 -21.54 -47.76
CA SER A 408 22.22 -20.28 -48.42
C SER A 408 23.43 -19.47 -48.91
N ARG A 409 24.58 -19.59 -48.25
CA ARG A 409 25.86 -19.00 -48.67
C ARG A 409 26.49 -19.74 -49.84
N THR A 410 26.43 -21.07 -49.88
CA THR A 410 26.89 -21.86 -51.05
C THR A 410 26.09 -21.63 -52.33
N GLY A 411 24.83 -21.18 -52.22
CA GLY A 411 23.99 -20.83 -53.37
C GLY A 411 24.23 -19.43 -53.97
N ARG A 412 24.96 -18.54 -53.27
CA ARG A 412 25.32 -17.21 -53.78
C ARG A 412 26.80 -17.18 -54.17
N ASN A 413 27.04 -17.32 -55.48
CA ASN A 413 28.33 -17.03 -56.12
C ASN A 413 29.00 -15.79 -55.51
N THR A 414 30.05 -15.99 -54.71
CA THR A 414 31.00 -14.94 -54.37
C THR A 414 32.42 -15.47 -54.50
N LEU A 415 32.92 -15.38 -55.74
CA LEU A 415 34.34 -15.20 -56.01
C LEU A 415 34.74 -13.84 -55.40
N GLY A 416 35.01 -13.83 -54.10
CA GLY A 416 35.27 -12.63 -53.32
C GLY A 416 36.21 -12.94 -52.16
N ARG A 417 37.49 -12.69 -52.39
CA ARG A 417 38.61 -12.91 -51.49
C ARG A 417 38.41 -12.16 -50.16
N SER A 418 38.08 -12.86 -49.09
CA SER A 418 38.34 -12.42 -47.72
C SER A 418 38.57 -13.64 -46.83
N GLY A 419 39.82 -13.85 -46.43
CA GLY A 419 40.21 -14.86 -45.48
C GLY A 419 39.78 -14.43 -44.08
N SER A 420 38.76 -15.08 -43.55
CA SER A 420 38.61 -15.31 -42.11
C SER A 420 37.53 -16.36 -41.89
N SER A 421 37.98 -17.60 -41.69
CA SER A 421 37.43 -18.57 -40.73
C SER A 421 35.90 -18.78 -40.73
N GLY A 422 35.47 -19.86 -41.36
CA GLY A 422 34.25 -20.57 -41.00
C GLY A 422 34.49 -22.02 -41.31
N SER A 423 35.20 -22.73 -40.42
CA SER A 423 35.35 -24.18 -40.48
C SER A 423 33.98 -24.77 -40.78
N ASP A 424 33.87 -25.70 -41.73
CA ASP A 424 32.91 -26.79 -41.56
C ASP A 424 33.18 -27.30 -40.16
N THR A 425 32.31 -26.97 -39.20
CA THR A 425 32.52 -27.37 -37.82
C THR A 425 32.56 -28.89 -37.83
N ILE A 426 33.44 -29.52 -37.04
CA ILE A 426 33.47 -31.01 -36.94
C ILE A 426 32.04 -31.55 -36.73
N HIS A 427 31.21 -30.75 -36.04
CA HIS A 427 29.78 -30.94 -35.89
C HIS A 427 28.97 -31.01 -37.21
N SER A 428 29.15 -30.10 -38.17
CA SER A 428 28.47 -30.15 -39.47
C SER A 428 28.81 -31.43 -40.24
N MET A 429 30.06 -31.89 -40.14
CA MET A 429 30.54 -33.12 -40.78
C MET A 429 30.04 -34.40 -40.08
N ILE A 430 29.92 -34.38 -38.75
CA ILE A 430 29.27 -35.44 -37.97
C ILE A 430 27.79 -35.54 -38.37
N MET A 431 27.12 -34.41 -38.55
CA MET A 431 25.70 -34.36 -38.85
C MET A 431 25.33 -34.75 -40.29
N GLN A 432 26.22 -34.53 -41.27
CA GLN A 432 26.04 -35.06 -42.63
C GLN A 432 25.99 -36.59 -42.66
N ASN A 433 26.64 -37.25 -41.70
CA ASN A 433 26.65 -38.71 -41.53
C ASN A 433 25.54 -39.22 -40.59
N ALA A 434 24.67 -38.33 -40.10
CA ALA A 434 23.57 -38.70 -39.21
C ALA A 434 22.49 -39.51 -39.97
N PRO A 435 21.83 -40.48 -39.30
CA PRO A 435 20.67 -41.19 -39.85
C PRO A 435 19.58 -40.23 -40.35
N ASN A 436 18.85 -40.63 -41.39
CA ASN A 436 17.74 -39.85 -41.97
C ASN A 436 16.71 -39.40 -40.91
N ASP A 437 16.53 -40.20 -39.85
CA ASP A 437 15.64 -39.92 -38.73
C ASP A 437 16.08 -38.71 -37.89
N LEU A 438 17.38 -38.35 -37.88
CA LEU A 438 17.90 -37.15 -37.20
C LEU A 438 17.94 -35.93 -38.13
N GLN A 439 17.93 -36.14 -39.45
CA GLN A 439 17.95 -35.09 -40.47
C GLN A 439 16.54 -34.60 -40.85
N SER A 440 15.50 -35.33 -40.49
CA SER A 440 14.10 -35.03 -40.83
C SER A 440 13.46 -33.95 -39.95
N TYR A 441 14.07 -33.59 -38.82
CA TYR A 441 13.54 -32.58 -37.90
C TYR A 441 13.78 -31.17 -38.43
N THR A 442 12.72 -30.37 -38.44
CA THR A 442 12.79 -28.96 -38.85
C THR A 442 13.07 -28.05 -37.65
N THR A 443 13.51 -26.81 -37.91
CA THR A 443 13.71 -25.80 -36.85
C THR A 443 12.41 -25.49 -36.10
N ASP A 444 11.26 -25.54 -36.78
CA ASP A 444 9.93 -25.36 -36.18
C ASP A 444 9.58 -26.50 -35.21
N ASP A 445 9.90 -27.75 -35.56
CA ASP A 445 9.65 -28.91 -34.68
C ASP A 445 10.49 -28.84 -33.39
N ILE A 446 11.76 -28.45 -33.50
CA ILE A 446 12.64 -28.28 -32.33
C ILE A 446 12.19 -27.10 -31.46
N THR A 447 11.71 -26.02 -32.08
CA THR A 447 11.16 -24.87 -31.34
C THR A 447 9.95 -25.29 -30.50
N LYS A 448 9.03 -26.08 -31.08
CA LYS A 448 7.88 -26.66 -30.34
C LYS A 448 8.34 -27.56 -29.20
N MET A 449 9.38 -28.38 -29.41
CA MET A 449 9.93 -29.22 -28.33
C MET A 449 10.53 -28.38 -27.19
N ILE A 450 11.22 -27.28 -27.49
CA ILE A 450 11.75 -26.35 -26.49
C ILE A 450 10.61 -25.67 -25.73
N GLU A 451 9.55 -25.25 -26.41
CA GLU A 451 8.35 -24.69 -25.78
C GLU A 451 7.70 -25.67 -24.80
N LEU A 452 7.55 -26.95 -25.18
CA LEU A 452 7.03 -27.99 -24.29
C LEU A 452 7.92 -28.23 -23.06
N VAL A 453 9.25 -28.21 -23.22
CA VAL A 453 10.18 -28.35 -22.09
C VAL A 453 10.12 -27.13 -21.17
N ASN A 454 10.00 -25.92 -21.73
CA ASN A 454 9.81 -24.70 -20.93
C ASN A 454 8.49 -24.73 -20.17
N GLU A 455 7.39 -25.15 -20.80
CA GLU A 455 6.10 -25.31 -20.12
C GLU A 455 6.19 -26.29 -18.95
N ALA A 456 6.92 -27.41 -19.12
CA ALA A 456 7.15 -28.37 -18.05
C ALA A 456 8.01 -27.80 -16.91
N LEU A 457 9.03 -27.00 -17.24
CA LEU A 457 9.87 -26.31 -16.25
C LEU A 457 9.07 -25.25 -15.48
N ASP A 458 8.25 -24.45 -16.15
CA ASP A 458 7.44 -23.39 -15.52
C ASP A 458 6.43 -23.97 -14.52
N LYS A 459 5.77 -25.09 -14.89
CA LYS A 459 4.86 -25.82 -14.00
C LYS A 459 5.54 -26.36 -12.74
N MET A 460 6.81 -26.77 -12.83
CA MET A 460 7.58 -27.30 -11.69
C MET A 460 8.27 -26.23 -10.85
N THR A 461 8.52 -25.04 -11.41
CA THR A 461 9.25 -23.94 -10.76
C THR A 461 8.33 -22.83 -10.24
N THR A 462 7.02 -23.04 -10.29
CA THR A 462 6.05 -22.06 -9.76
C THR A 462 6.25 -21.84 -8.25
N SER A 463 6.33 -20.58 -7.82
CA SER A 463 6.54 -20.22 -6.41
C SER A 463 5.44 -20.79 -5.49
N SER A 464 4.19 -20.80 -5.94
CA SER A 464 3.08 -21.41 -5.20
C SER A 464 3.32 -22.90 -4.92
N LEU A 465 3.72 -23.67 -5.94
CA LEU A 465 4.04 -25.09 -5.79
C LEU A 465 5.18 -25.31 -4.80
N SER A 466 6.26 -24.51 -4.89
CA SER A 466 7.38 -24.58 -3.96
C SER A 466 6.93 -24.36 -2.50
N GLN A 467 6.12 -23.33 -2.26
CA GLN A 467 5.62 -23.01 -0.92
C GLN A 467 4.63 -24.05 -0.39
N LEU A 468 3.73 -24.57 -1.23
CA LEU A 468 2.84 -25.68 -0.87
C LEU A 468 3.63 -26.96 -0.55
N MET A 469 4.73 -27.22 -1.25
CA MET A 469 5.65 -28.32 -0.91
C MET A 469 6.37 -28.08 0.42
N MET A 470 6.73 -26.84 0.75
CA MET A 470 7.27 -26.51 2.07
C MET A 470 6.25 -26.76 3.18
N ILE A 471 4.96 -26.50 2.95
CA ILE A 471 3.89 -26.87 3.89
C ILE A 471 3.85 -28.40 4.11
N ARG A 472 3.96 -29.19 3.04
CA ARG A 472 3.94 -30.67 3.10
C ARG A 472 5.20 -31.28 3.74
N THR A 473 6.33 -30.59 3.69
CA THR A 473 7.62 -31.13 4.15
C THR A 473 8.01 -30.62 5.54
N LYS A 474 7.62 -29.40 5.93
CA LYS A 474 8.00 -28.75 7.19
C LYS A 474 6.76 -28.37 8.00
N ILE A 475 6.55 -29.02 9.14
CA ILE A 475 5.35 -28.86 9.97
C ILE A 475 5.11 -27.42 10.46
N GLY A 476 6.17 -26.67 10.75
CA GLY A 476 6.07 -25.27 11.24
C GLY A 476 6.06 -24.21 10.14
N TYR A 477 6.18 -24.58 8.87
CA TYR A 477 6.14 -23.60 7.77
C TYR A 477 4.73 -23.05 7.56
N LEU A 478 3.69 -23.87 7.77
CA LEU A 478 2.30 -23.45 7.67
C LEU A 478 1.97 -22.32 8.64
N ASP A 479 2.42 -22.41 9.90
CA ASP A 479 2.23 -21.35 10.90
C ASP A 479 2.90 -20.05 10.44
N ARG A 480 4.18 -20.12 10.08
CA ARG A 480 4.95 -18.95 9.62
C ARG A 480 4.36 -18.29 8.38
N LEU A 481 3.89 -19.08 7.41
CA LEU A 481 3.25 -18.57 6.20
C LEU A 481 1.90 -17.93 6.53
N THR A 482 1.11 -18.57 7.41
CA THR A 482 -0.16 -18.02 7.87
C THR A 482 0.05 -16.69 8.59
N ASP A 483 1.00 -16.62 9.52
CA ASP A 483 1.35 -15.40 10.25
C ASP A 483 1.79 -14.29 9.28
N ARG A 484 2.63 -14.62 8.30
CA ARG A 484 3.06 -13.66 7.27
C ARG A 484 1.88 -13.11 6.45
N LEU A 485 0.93 -13.96 6.04
CA LEU A 485 -0.25 -13.53 5.30
C LEU A 485 -1.16 -12.64 6.17
N MET A 486 -1.34 -13.01 7.44
CA MET A 486 -2.06 -12.19 8.41
C MET A 486 -1.37 -10.85 8.66
N ASP A 487 -0.04 -10.82 8.70
CA ASP A 487 0.74 -9.60 8.84
C ASP A 487 0.56 -8.67 7.64
N TYR A 488 0.57 -9.19 6.41
CA TYR A 488 0.27 -8.37 5.22
C TYR A 488 -1.14 -7.77 5.30
N ARG A 489 -2.14 -8.55 5.70
CA ARG A 489 -3.51 -8.07 5.89
C ARG A 489 -3.57 -6.98 6.98
N ARG A 490 -2.94 -7.22 8.12
CA ARG A 490 -2.87 -6.25 9.23
C ARG A 490 -2.18 -4.95 8.80
N GLN A 491 -1.13 -5.02 8.00
CA GLN A 491 -0.44 -3.84 7.49
C GLN A 491 -1.31 -3.00 6.54
N VAL A 492 -2.15 -3.64 5.71
CA VAL A 492 -3.14 -2.97 4.87
C VAL A 492 -4.20 -2.28 5.74
N GLU A 493 -4.73 -2.97 6.76
CA GLU A 493 -5.71 -2.41 7.69
C GLU A 493 -5.14 -1.20 8.47
N LEU A 494 -3.89 -1.29 8.93
CA LEU A 494 -3.18 -0.18 9.58
C LEU A 494 -2.94 1.00 8.61
N ALA A 495 -2.58 0.73 7.36
CA ALA A 495 -2.43 1.79 6.36
C ALA A 495 -3.79 2.48 6.08
N ARG A 496 -4.87 1.71 5.99
CA ARG A 496 -6.23 2.21 5.77
C ARG A 496 -6.71 3.08 6.94
N THR A 497 -6.48 2.66 8.18
CA THR A 497 -6.83 3.47 9.36
C THR A 497 -6.07 4.80 9.39
N ARG A 498 -4.77 4.82 9.03
CA ARG A 498 -3.98 6.06 8.90
C ARG A 498 -4.49 6.99 7.81
N VAL A 499 -4.94 6.46 6.67
CA VAL A 499 -5.60 7.24 5.62
C VAL A 499 -6.88 7.87 6.15
N ASN A 500 -7.73 7.09 6.82
CA ASN A 500 -8.98 7.57 7.41
C ASN A 500 -8.75 8.65 8.49
N GLN A 501 -7.74 8.48 9.35
CA GLN A 501 -7.36 9.48 10.33
C GLN A 501 -6.91 10.79 9.67
N THR A 502 -6.09 10.70 8.61
CA THR A 502 -5.64 11.89 7.87
C THR A 502 -6.82 12.59 7.18
N GLN A 503 -7.76 11.82 6.63
CA GLN A 503 -8.98 12.36 6.04
C GLN A 503 -9.84 13.10 7.09
N HIS A 504 -10.01 12.50 8.27
CA HIS A 504 -10.74 13.15 9.36
C HIS A 504 -10.08 14.46 9.81
N LEU A 505 -8.75 14.51 9.87
CA LEU A 505 -8.00 15.75 10.17
C LEU A 505 -8.22 16.82 9.09
N ILE A 506 -8.29 16.43 7.82
CA ILE A 506 -8.61 17.34 6.71
C ILE A 506 -10.03 17.88 6.87
N ASP A 507 -11.02 17.01 7.12
CA ASP A 507 -12.41 17.41 7.26
C ASP A 507 -12.60 18.38 8.45
N LYS A 508 -11.91 18.13 9.57
CA LYS A 508 -11.89 19.05 10.72
C LYS A 508 -11.27 20.40 10.34
N ALA A 509 -10.13 20.39 9.66
CA ALA A 509 -9.45 21.62 9.25
C ALA A 509 -10.27 22.43 8.21
N ILE A 510 -11.03 21.77 7.34
CA ILE A 510 -11.97 22.43 6.41
C ILE A 510 -13.09 23.12 7.19
N LYS A 511 -13.73 22.43 8.15
CA LYS A 511 -14.78 23.03 8.99
C LYS A 511 -14.28 24.27 9.75
N GLU A 512 -13.12 24.18 10.39
CA GLU A 512 -12.50 25.32 11.08
C GLU A 512 -12.18 26.48 10.11
N GLN A 513 -11.77 26.18 8.87
CA GLN A 513 -11.54 27.19 7.85
C GLN A 513 -12.85 27.87 7.43
N GLU A 514 -13.90 27.09 7.18
CA GLU A 514 -15.22 27.60 6.79
C GLU A 514 -15.84 28.51 7.86
N GLU A 515 -15.77 28.12 9.13
CA GLU A 515 -16.23 28.97 10.24
C GLU A 515 -15.52 30.33 10.25
N LYS A 516 -14.20 30.32 10.00
CA LYS A 516 -13.37 31.52 10.04
C LYS A 516 -13.51 32.37 8.78
N THR A 517 -13.79 31.78 7.62
CA THR A 517 -14.12 32.53 6.41
C THR A 517 -15.48 33.20 6.53
N VAL A 518 -16.46 32.56 7.17
CA VAL A 518 -17.76 33.18 7.49
C VAL A 518 -17.59 34.33 8.48
N GLN A 519 -16.78 34.17 9.53
CA GLN A 519 -16.46 35.29 10.44
C GLN A 519 -15.76 36.44 9.70
N LEU A 520 -14.85 36.12 8.77
CA LEU A 520 -14.18 37.12 7.95
C LEU A 520 -15.16 37.90 7.04
N THR A 521 -16.14 37.23 6.42
CA THR A 521 -17.16 37.92 5.61
C THR A 521 -18.07 38.78 6.47
N GLN A 522 -18.49 38.29 7.64
CA GLN A 522 -19.26 39.08 8.61
C GLN A 522 -18.51 40.35 9.03
N HIS A 523 -17.24 40.25 9.44
CA HIS A 523 -16.43 41.41 9.81
C HIS A 523 -16.25 42.40 8.65
N ARG A 524 -16.11 41.91 7.42
CA ARG A 524 -16.04 42.76 6.20
C ARG A 524 -17.34 43.52 5.96
N ASP A 525 -18.48 42.84 6.07
CA ASP A 525 -19.79 43.47 5.88
C ASP A 525 -20.09 44.48 6.99
N SER A 526 -19.73 44.16 8.23
CA SER A 526 -19.75 45.08 9.37
C SER A 526 -18.91 46.34 9.13
N CYS A 527 -17.66 46.19 8.67
CA CYS A 527 -16.83 47.33 8.28
C CYS A 527 -17.51 48.20 7.21
N ARG A 528 -18.07 47.59 6.16
CA ARG A 528 -18.74 48.31 5.07
C ARG A 528 -19.96 49.11 5.59
N LYS A 529 -20.76 48.53 6.48
CA LYS A 529 -21.91 49.21 7.11
C LYS A 529 -21.47 50.43 7.91
N LEU A 530 -20.43 50.29 8.76
CA LEU A 530 -19.92 51.39 9.58
C LEU A 530 -19.32 52.52 8.73
N VAL A 531 -18.59 52.18 7.66
CA VAL A 531 -18.03 53.16 6.73
C VAL A 531 -19.14 53.94 6.04
N ASN A 532 -20.14 53.26 5.49
CA ASN A 532 -21.28 53.92 4.83
C ASN A 532 -22.03 54.85 5.79
N PHE A 533 -22.19 54.43 7.06
CA PHE A 533 -22.79 55.26 8.10
C PHE A 533 -21.94 56.50 8.42
N LEU A 534 -20.62 56.34 8.53
CA LEU A 534 -19.74 57.46 8.86
C LEU A 534 -19.57 58.43 7.67
N GLU A 535 -19.60 57.93 6.43
CA GLU A 535 -19.60 58.76 5.21
C GLU A 535 -20.87 59.60 5.07
N SER A 536 -22.05 59.03 5.37
CA SER A 536 -23.31 59.79 5.32
C SER A 536 -23.35 60.89 6.38
N GLU A 537 -22.99 60.57 7.63
CA GLU A 537 -22.96 61.51 8.76
C GLU A 537 -21.88 62.59 8.58
N LEU A 538 -20.70 62.26 8.08
CA LEU A 538 -19.68 63.28 7.83
C LEU A 538 -20.02 64.15 6.62
N SER A 539 -20.72 63.61 5.62
CA SER A 539 -21.13 64.39 4.45
C SER A 539 -22.18 65.44 4.81
N THR A 540 -23.09 65.13 5.75
CA THR A 540 -24.05 66.11 6.28
C THR A 540 -23.36 67.17 7.13
N ILE A 541 -22.43 66.78 8.01
CA ILE A 541 -21.70 67.73 8.86
C ILE A 541 -20.79 68.66 8.05
N CYS A 542 -20.15 68.14 6.99
CA CYS A 542 -19.19 68.90 6.18
C CYS A 542 -19.81 69.60 4.96
N ASN A 543 -21.10 69.39 4.68
CA ASN A 543 -21.79 69.85 3.46
C ASN A 543 -21.02 69.53 2.16
N ARG A 544 -20.31 68.39 2.14
CA ARG A 544 -19.43 67.95 1.04
C ARG A 544 -19.34 66.43 1.08
N GLN A 545 -19.26 65.79 -0.08
CA GLN A 545 -19.09 64.33 -0.17
C GLN A 545 -17.80 63.92 0.54
N VAL A 546 -17.90 63.00 1.49
CA VAL A 546 -16.78 62.38 2.20
C VAL A 546 -16.63 60.95 1.74
N GLN A 547 -15.40 60.56 1.43
CA GLN A 547 -15.04 59.19 1.11
C GLN A 547 -13.93 58.77 2.06
N ILE A 548 -14.18 57.73 2.83
CA ILE A 548 -13.13 57.14 3.65
C ILE A 548 -12.28 56.29 2.68
N THR A 549 -10.98 56.18 2.89
CA THR A 549 -10.08 55.31 2.13
C THR A 549 -9.11 54.58 3.08
N GLY A 550 -8.51 53.47 2.65
CA GLY A 550 -7.49 52.76 3.42
C GLY A 550 -7.77 51.27 3.57
N GLN A 551 -7.39 50.68 4.71
CA GLN A 551 -7.37 49.22 4.95
C GLN A 551 -8.71 48.50 4.73
N PHE A 552 -9.82 49.24 4.66
CA PHE A 552 -11.14 48.68 4.39
C PHE A 552 -11.52 48.67 2.90
N CYS A 553 -10.80 49.39 2.03
CA CYS A 553 -10.98 49.36 0.58
C CYS A 553 -10.36 48.11 -0.05
N ASP A 554 -9.33 47.54 0.59
CA ASP A 554 -8.68 46.27 0.21
C ASP A 554 -9.39 45.04 0.85
N LEU A 555 -10.61 45.21 1.35
CA LEU A 555 -11.39 44.17 2.04
C LEU A 555 -12.14 43.25 1.08
#